data_AF-U6F9P1-F1
#
_entry.id   AF-U6F9P1-F1
#
_cell.length_a   1.000
_cell.length_b   1.000
_cell.length_c   1.000
_cell.angle_alpha   90.00
_cell.angle_beta   90.00
_cell.angle_gamma   90.00
#
_symmetry.space_group_name_H-M   'P 1'
#
loop_
_entity.id
_entity.type
_entity.pdbx_description
1 polymer ?
#
loop_
_entity_poly.entity_id
_entity_poly.type
_entity_poly.pdbx_seq_one_letter_code
_entity_poly.pdbx_strand_id
1 'polypeptide(L)' 'MKKKFFNPELNQYDYYTEVWLPETVTVKDEKDILVINHYWKDKDGELWGDFDNPMENVYRSFVAYRQKKGF' A
#
# COMPACT_ATOMS: atom_id res chain seq x y z
N MET A 1 -10.77 4.91 7.65
CA MET A 1 -12.05 4.15 7.64
C MET A 1 -11.88 2.77 8.30
N LYS A 2 -12.94 2.09 8.74
CA LYS A 2 -12.90 0.66 9.15
C LYS A 2 -13.85 -0.14 8.27
N LYS A 3 -13.40 -1.24 7.67
CA LYS A 3 -14.18 -2.06 6.72
C LYS A 3 -13.91 -3.54 6.97
N LYS A 4 -14.89 -4.39 6.66
CA LYS A 4 -14.77 -5.85 6.74
C LYS A 4 -14.32 -6.39 5.39
N PHE A 5 -13.26 -7.19 5.39
CA PHE A 5 -12.71 -7.82 4.19
C PHE A 5 -12.59 -9.32 4.39
N PHE A 6 -12.65 -10.07 3.29
CA PHE A 6 -12.20 -11.45 3.26
C PHE A 6 -10.69 -11.46 2.98
N ASN A 7 -9.91 -12.03 3.89
CA ASN A 7 -8.49 -12.25 3.67
C ASN A 7 -8.29 -13.68 3.15
N PRO A 8 -7.88 -13.87 1.88
CA PRO A 8 -7.72 -15.18 1.29
C PRO A 8 -6.54 -15.96 1.88
N GLU A 9 -5.52 -15.28 2.41
CA GLU A 9 -4.36 -15.93 3.05
C GLU A 9 -4.72 -16.58 4.39
N LEU A 10 -5.66 -15.96 5.10
CA LEU A 10 -6.19 -16.47 6.38
C LEU A 10 -7.51 -17.24 6.22
N ASN A 11 -8.07 -17.25 5.01
CA ASN A 11 -9.36 -17.85 4.67
C ASN A 11 -10.50 -17.43 5.63
N GLN A 12 -10.56 -16.14 6.00
CA GLN A 12 -11.56 -15.63 6.93
C GLN A 12 -11.93 -14.17 6.64
N TYR A 13 -13.10 -13.77 7.14
CA TYR A 13 -13.47 -12.36 7.17
C TYR A 13 -13.04 -11.72 8.47
N ASP A 14 -12.41 -10.55 8.40
CA ASP A 14 -12.10 -9.72 9.57
C ASP A 14 -12.28 -8.23 9.27
N TYR A 15 -12.22 -7.41 10.31
CA TYR A 15 -12.24 -5.96 10.20
C TYR A 15 -10.84 -5.38 10.14
N TYR A 16 -10.65 -4.49 9.18
CA TYR A 16 -9.41 -3.78 8.96
C TYR A 16 -9.63 -2.28 9.05
N THR A 17 -8.61 -1.57 9.51
CA THR A 17 -8.60 -0.11 9.61
C THR A 17 -7.72 0.43 8.51
N GLU A 18 -8.26 1.32 7.71
CA GLU A 18 -7.55 2.03 6.65
C GLU A 18 -6.42 2.89 7.23
N VAL A 19 -5.25 2.81 6.64
CA VAL A 19 -4.06 3.59 7.01
C VAL A 19 -3.37 4.10 5.75
N TRP A 20 -2.97 5.36 5.78
CA TRP A 20 -2.14 5.98 4.76
C TRP A 20 -0.80 6.35 5.39
N LEU A 21 0.29 5.79 4.88
CA LEU A 21 1.63 5.95 5.46
C LEU A 21 2.61 6.56 4.45
N PRO A 22 3.36 7.60 4.84
CA PRO A 22 4.47 8.09 4.03
C PRO A 22 5.64 7.12 4.14
N GLU A 23 6.15 6.68 3.00
CA GLU A 23 7.29 5.77 2.90
C GLU A 23 8.28 6.26 1.87
N THR A 24 9.55 5.95 2.11
CA THR A 24 10.64 6.25 1.18
C THR A 24 10.99 4.98 0.42
N VAL A 25 10.87 5.01 -0.91
CA VAL A 25 11.10 3.86 -1.77
C VAL A 25 12.23 4.12 -2.77
N THR A 26 12.81 3.03 -3.26
CA THR A 26 13.75 3.05 -4.39
C THR A 26 13.11 2.32 -5.56
N VAL A 27 13.09 2.96 -6.73
CA VAL A 27 12.57 2.37 -7.97
C VAL A 27 13.63 2.54 -9.04
N LYS A 28 14.15 1.40 -9.53
CA LYS A 28 15.30 1.36 -10.45
C LYS A 28 16.49 2.15 -9.88
N ASP A 29 16.90 3.21 -10.57
CA ASP A 29 18.05 4.05 -10.26
C ASP A 29 17.69 5.30 -9.45
N GLU A 30 16.39 5.58 -9.24
CA GLU A 30 15.93 6.66 -8.38
C GLU A 30 15.74 6.18 -6.94
N LYS A 31 16.47 6.83 -6.04
CA LYS A 31 16.39 6.60 -4.59
C LYS A 31 15.57 7.70 -3.93
N ASP A 32 15.22 7.49 -2.67
CA ASP A 32 14.59 8.51 -1.83
C ASP A 32 13.33 9.12 -2.45
N ILE A 33 12.50 8.28 -3.07
CA ILE A 33 11.19 8.70 -3.59
C ILE A 33 10.20 8.61 -2.44
N LEU A 34 9.64 9.75 -2.04
CA LEU A 34 8.58 9.78 -1.03
C LEU A 34 7.24 9.44 -1.68
N VAL A 35 6.55 8.42 -1.16
CA VAL A 35 5.21 8.01 -1.58
C VAL A 35 4.30 7.86 -0.38
N ILE A 36 3.01 8.10 -0.58
CA ILE A 36 2.00 7.77 0.43
C ILE A 36 1.35 6.47 0.00
N ASN A 37 1.65 5.40 0.72
CA ASN A 37 1.10 4.07 0.49
C ASN A 37 -0.17 3.87 1.32
N HIS A 38 -1.06 3.05 0.79
CA HIS A 38 -2.35 2.72 1.36
C HIS A 38 -2.33 1.28 1.88
N TYR A 39 -2.87 1.10 3.09
CA TYR A 39 -2.89 -0.18 3.78
C TYR A 39 -4.19 -0.39 4.55
N TRP A 40 -4.48 -1.66 4.80
CA TRP A 40 -5.50 -2.13 5.71
C TRP A 40 -4.85 -2.79 6.91
N LYS A 41 -4.89 -2.12 8.06
CA LYS A 41 -4.31 -2.61 9.30
C LYS A 41 -5.28 -3.53 10.03
N ASP A 42 -4.83 -4.74 10.38
CA ASP A 42 -5.64 -5.68 11.14
C ASP A 42 -5.60 -5.42 12.66
N LYS A 43 -6.19 -6.34 13.44
CA LYS A 43 -6.27 -6.27 14.91
C LYS A 43 -4.92 -6.46 15.60
N ASP A 44 -3.99 -7.17 14.96
CA ASP A 44 -2.65 -7.47 15.50
C ASP A 44 -1.64 -6.38 15.08
N GLY A 45 -2.06 -5.47 14.19
CA GLY A 45 -1.28 -4.32 13.75
C GLY A 45 -0.56 -4.54 12.43
N GLU A 46 -0.75 -5.70 11.78
CA GLU A 46 -0.17 -6.02 10.49
C GLU A 46 -0.82 -5.19 9.38
N LEU A 47 0.00 -4.75 8.42
CA LEU A 47 -0.42 -3.90 7.31
C LEU A 47 -0.61 -4.75 6.06
N TRP A 48 -1.85 -4.82 5.61
CA TRP A 48 -2.23 -5.54 4.40
C TRP A 48 -2.37 -4.57 3.24
N GLY A 49 -2.02 -5.00 2.02
CA GLY A 49 -2.31 -4.25 0.81
C GLY A 49 -3.81 -4.08 0.60
N ASP A 50 -4.20 -3.24 -0.37
CA ASP A 50 -5.61 -3.14 -0.73
C ASP A 50 -6.13 -4.46 -1.32
N PHE A 51 -7.14 -5.06 -0.67
CA PHE A 51 -7.72 -6.34 -1.07
C PHE A 51 -8.41 -6.26 -2.45
N ASP A 52 -8.93 -5.09 -2.81
CA ASP A 52 -9.59 -4.85 -4.09
C ASP A 52 -8.56 -4.40 -5.17
N ASN A 53 -7.39 -3.88 -4.77
CA ASN A 53 -6.28 -3.48 -5.65
C ASN A 53 -4.88 -3.78 -5.07
N PRO A 54 -4.40 -5.04 -5.11
CA PRO A 54 -3.13 -5.43 -4.49
C PRO A 54 -1.89 -4.72 -5.04
N MET A 55 -1.99 -4.18 -6.26
CA MET A 55 -0.89 -3.49 -6.95
C MET A 55 -0.88 -1.97 -6.70
N GLU A 56 -1.81 -1.43 -5.92
CA GLU A 56 -1.97 0.00 -5.70
C GLU A 56 -0.65 0.70 -5.32
N ASN A 57 0.05 0.21 -4.30
CA ASN A 57 1.28 0.81 -3.80
C ASN A 57 2.44 0.71 -4.81
N VAL A 58 2.48 -0.37 -5.61
CA VAL A 58 3.45 -0.53 -6.69
C VAL A 58 3.20 0.52 -7.78
N TYR A 59 1.94 0.71 -8.18
CA TYR A 59 1.59 1.73 -9.17
C TYR A 59 1.90 3.14 -8.67
N ARG A 60 1.59 3.45 -7.40
CA ARG A 60 1.95 4.73 -6.78
C ARG A 60 3.45 4.98 -6.80
N SER A 61 4.24 3.97 -6.43
CA SER A 61 5.70 4.02 -6.48
C SER A 61 6.22 4.26 -7.89
N PHE A 62 5.64 3.58 -8.89
CA PHE A 62 6.05 3.74 -10.28
C PHE A 62 5.67 5.11 -10.87
N VAL A 63 4.50 5.65 -10.50
CA VAL A 63 4.08 7.00 -10.89
C VAL A 63 5.03 8.04 -10.29
N ALA A 64 5.36 7.93 -9.01
CA ALA A 64 6.29 8.85 -8.34
C ALA A 64 7.71 8.77 -8.95
N TYR A 65 8.18 7.58 -9.29
CA TYR A 65 9.40 7.38 -10.06
C TYR A 65 9.37 8.14 -11.39
N ARG A 66 8.28 8.00 -12.15
CA ARG A 66 8.16 8.66 -13.46
C ARG A 66 8.16 10.18 -13.34
N GLN A 67 7.47 10.71 -12.33
CA GLN A 67 7.46 12.14 -12.03
C GLN A 67 8.87 12.64 -11.67
N LYS A 68 9.61 11.88 -10.84
CA LYS A 68 10.99 12.24 -10.47
C LYS A 68 11.94 12.23 -11.68
N LYS A 69 11.72 11.34 -12.65
CA LYS A 69 12.45 11.30 -13.93
C LYS A 69 12.03 12.37 -14.95
N GLY A 70 10.86 12.99 -14.78
CA GLY A 70 10.32 13.97 -15.73
C GLY A 70 9.67 13.35 -16.98
N PHE A 71 9.07 12.15 -16.86
CA PHE A 71 8.28 11.51 -17.93
C PHE A 71 6.80 11.94 -17.93
#